data_AF-A0A6H1K0G0-F1
#
_entry.id   AF-A0A6H1K0G0-F1
#
_cell.length_a   1.000
_cell.length_b   1.000
_cell.length_c   1.000
_cell.angle_alpha   90.00
_cell.angle_beta   90.00
_cell.angle_gamma   90.00
#
_symmetry.space_group_name_H-M   'P 1'
#
loop_
_entity.id
_entity.type
_entity.pdbx_description
1 polymer ?
#
loop_
_entity_poly.entity_id
_entity_poly.type
_entity_poly.pdbx_seq_one_letter_code
_entity_poly.pdbx_strand_id
1 'polypeptide(L)' 'MAEISWEDPFCAEGNNCFRIGTDDQGNAYIAVAGAEEAYVSDSRAALRALIVDIKAGKADHLL' A
#
# COMPACT_ATOMS: atom_id res chain seq x y z
N MET A 1 6.46 -17.67 2.88
CA MET A 1 5.86 -16.37 2.57
C MET A 1 4.70 -16.21 3.53
N ALA A 2 4.63 -15.10 4.28
CA ALA A 2 3.51 -14.88 5.18
C ALA A 2 2.20 -14.95 4.39
N GLU A 3 1.16 -15.56 4.96
CA GLU A 3 -0.16 -15.61 4.32
C GLU A 3 -0.77 -14.22 4.41
N ILE A 4 -0.75 -13.47 3.31
CA ILE A 4 -1.27 -12.10 3.25
C ILE A 4 -2.75 -12.19 2.88
N SER A 5 -3.60 -11.65 3.75
CA SER A 5 -5.02 -11.46 3.47
C SER A 5 -5.22 -10.17 2.70
N TRP A 6 -5.64 -10.27 1.44
CA TRP A 6 -5.85 -9.13 0.54
C TRP A 6 -7.29 -8.63 0.57
N GLU A 7 -7.46 -7.32 0.61
CA GLU A 7 -8.75 -6.65 0.45
C GLU A 7 -9.17 -6.53 -1.03
N ASP A 8 -10.39 -6.07 -1.25
CA ASP A 8 -10.85 -5.68 -2.58
C ASP A 8 -9.95 -4.56 -3.17
N PRO A 9 -9.73 -4.56 -4.49
CA PRO A 9 -8.87 -3.59 -5.13
C PRO A 9 -9.44 -2.17 -5.05
N PHE A 10 -8.58 -1.23 -4.67
CA PHE A 10 -8.82 0.20 -4.77
C PHE A 10 -8.31 0.71 -6.12
N CYS A 11 -9.21 1.20 -6.98
CA CYS A 11 -8.87 1.70 -8.30
C CYS A 11 -9.06 3.22 -8.36
N ALA A 12 -7.99 3.95 -8.71
CA ALA A 12 -8.05 5.37 -9.03
C ALA A 12 -8.36 5.58 -10.53
N GLU A 13 -8.81 6.80 -10.89
CA GLU A 13 -8.95 7.19 -12.30
C GLU A 13 -7.62 7.00 -13.04
N GLY A 14 -7.66 6.37 -14.21
CA GLY A 14 -6.45 6.08 -15.00
C GLY A 14 -5.89 4.66 -14.91
N ASN A 15 -6.70 3.67 -14.51
CA ASN A 15 -6.37 2.23 -14.56
C ASN A 15 -5.32 1.73 -13.54
N ASN A 16 -5.04 2.52 -12.49
CA ASN A 16 -4.16 2.10 -11.40
C ASN A 16 -4.98 1.48 -10.28
N CYS A 17 -4.99 0.16 -10.19
CA CYS A 17 -5.68 -0.61 -9.15
C CYS A 17 -4.67 -1.23 -8.18
N PHE A 18 -4.80 -0.91 -6.90
CA PHE A 18 -3.95 -1.41 -5.83
C PHE A 18 -4.75 -2.27 -4.86
N ARG A 19 -4.11 -3.26 -4.26
CA ARG A 19 -4.65 -4.03 -3.13
C ARG A 19 -3.84 -3.74 -1.89
N ILE A 20 -4.55 -3.64 -0.78
CA ILE A 20 -3.97 -3.56 0.55
C ILE A 20 -4.13 -4.94 1.17
N GLY A 21 -3.09 -5.42 1.83
CA GLY A 21 -3.10 -6.71 2.50
C GLY A 21 -2.44 -6.65 3.87
N THR A 22 -2.80 -7.58 4.73
CA THR A 22 -2.21 -7.73 6.07
C THR A 22 -1.82 -9.18 6.34
N ASP A 23 -0.73 -9.39 7.09
CA ASP A 23 -0.34 -10.72 7.59
C ASP A 23 -0.84 -10.98 9.02
N ASP A 24 -0.57 -12.18 9.55
CA ASP A 24 -0.95 -12.56 10.92
C ASP A 24 -0.25 -11.73 12.00
N GLN A 25 0.85 -11.06 11.65
CA GLN A 25 1.64 -10.22 12.55
C GLN A 25 1.18 -8.76 12.54
N GLY A 26 0.22 -8.41 11.69
CA GLY A 26 -0.30 -7.05 11.53
C GLY A 26 0.59 -6.12 10.69
N ASN A 27 1.49 -6.68 9.88
CA ASN A 27 2.23 -5.91 8.89
C ASN A 27 1.33 -5.59 7.69
N ALA A 28 1.47 -4.39 7.14
CA ALA A 28 0.71 -3.94 5.98
C ALA A 28 1.52 -4.09 4.69
N TYR A 29 0.82 -4.45 3.62
CA TYR A 29 1.34 -4.71 2.29
C TYR A 29 0.51 -3.96 1.26
N ILE A 30 1.18 -3.44 0.22
CA ILE A 30 0.51 -2.83 -0.93
C ILE A 30 1.04 -3.51 -2.20
N ALA A 31 0.14 -3.94 -3.07
CA ALA A 31 0.47 -4.52 -4.37
C ALA A 31 -0.43 -3.96 -5.47
N VAL A 32 0.01 -4.09 -6.73
CA VAL A 32 -0.88 -3.86 -7.88
C VAL A 32 -1.81 -5.06 -8.01
N ALA A 33 -3.08 -4.83 -8.33
CA ALA A 33 -4.06 -5.91 -8.53
C ALA A 33 -3.61 -6.84 -9.67
N GLY A 34 -3.56 -8.15 -9.41
CA GLY A 34 -3.04 -9.15 -10.36
C GLY A 34 -1.52 -9.34 -10.35
N ALA A 35 -0.80 -8.60 -9.50
CA ALA A 35 0.63 -8.77 -9.25
C ALA A 35 0.91 -8.87 -7.74
N GLU A 36 0.05 -9.57 -7.00
CA GLU A 36 0.11 -9.72 -5.55
C GLU A 36 1.41 -10.35 -5.05
N GLU A 37 2.17 -11.03 -5.91
CA GLU A 37 3.49 -11.59 -5.64
C GLU A 37 4.63 -10.55 -5.60
N ALA A 38 4.41 -9.36 -6.19
CA ALA A 38 5.37 -8.25 -6.24
C ALA A 38 4.95 -7.12 -5.28
N TYR A 39 4.60 -7.50 -4.05
CA TYR A 39 4.13 -6.57 -3.02
C TYR A 39 5.26 -5.75 -2.40
N VAL A 40 4.96 -4.52 -2.00
CA VAL A 40 5.84 -3.72 -1.13
C VAL A 40 5.34 -3.91 0.31
N SER A 41 6.17 -4.51 1.17
CA SER A 41 5.89 -4.58 2.60
C SER A 41 6.33 -3.29 3.24
N ASP A 42 5.42 -2.58 3.88
CA ASP A 42 5.77 -1.34 4.51
C ASP A 42 6.53 -1.63 5.82
N SER A 43 7.82 -1.29 5.89
CA SER A 43 8.51 -1.26 7.18
C SER A 43 7.94 -0.10 7.99
N ARG A 44 7.81 -0.20 9.32
CA ARG A 44 7.29 0.90 10.17
C ARG A 44 7.95 2.28 9.89
N ALA A 45 9.15 2.30 9.33
CA ALA A 45 9.86 3.50 8.88
C ALA A 45 9.31 4.10 7.57
N ALA A 46 8.91 3.28 6.59
CA ALA A 46 8.35 3.72 5.32
C ALA A 46 6.95 4.33 5.50
N LEU A 47 6.10 3.74 6.34
CA LEU A 47 4.77 4.25 6.66
C LEU A 47 4.89 5.58 7.42
N ARG A 48 5.86 5.66 8.33
CA ARG A 48 6.18 6.91 9.03
C ARG A 48 6.65 7.99 8.06
N ALA A 49 7.49 7.65 7.08
CA ALA A 49 7.96 8.59 6.06
C ALA A 49 6.80 9.08 5.19
N LEU A 50 5.95 8.18 4.71
CA LEU A 50 4.76 8.51 3.93
C LEU A 50 3.81 9.43 4.70
N ILE A 51 3.49 9.13 5.96
CA ILE A 51 2.64 9.98 6.80
C ILE A 51 3.27 11.38 7.01
N VAL A 52 4.59 11.47 7.17
CA VAL A 52 5.30 12.75 7.29
C VAL A 52 5.23 13.53 5.99
N ASP A 53 5.43 12.89 4.84
CA ASP A 53 5.39 13.54 3.53
C ASP A 53 3.97 14.00 3.14
N ILE A 54 2.93 13.21 3.48
CA ILE A 54 1.53 13.63 3.35
C ILE A 54 1.27 14.88 4.21
N LYS A 55 1.67 14.86 5.49
CA LYS A 55 1.51 16.03 6.39
C LYS A 55 2.31 17.25 5.94
N ALA A 56 3.41 17.04 5.24
CA ALA A 56 4.23 18.10 4.66
C ALA A 56 3.68 18.63 3.32
N GLY A 57 2.51 18.15 2.87
CA GLY A 57 1.92 18.57 1.60
C GLY A 57 2.67 18.05 0.36
N LYS A 58 3.57 17.07 0.52
CA LYS A 58 4.30 16.48 -0.61
C LYS A 58 3.49 15.45 -1.38
N ALA A 59 2.32 15.08 -0.86
CA ALA A 59 1.34 14.27 -1.58
C ALA A 59 0.19 15.12 -2.16
N ASP A 60 0.23 16.45 -2.01
CA ASP A 60 -0.85 17.37 -2.41
C ASP A 60 -1.06 17.41 -3.94
N HIS A 61 -0.06 16.98 -4.70
CA HIS A 61 -0.11 16.84 -6.17
C HIS A 61 -0.55 15.44 -6.64
N LEU A 62 -1.01 14.57 -5.73
CA LEU A 62 -1.59 13.26 -6.04
C LEU A 62 -3.13 13.24 -5.97
N LEU A 63 -3.76 14.37 -5.65
CA LEU A 63 -5.21 14.62 -5.69
C LEU A 63 -5.56 15.52 -6.88
#